data_AF-A0A315UZL9-F1
#
_entry.id   AF-A0A315UZL9-F1
#
_cell.length_a   1.000
_cell.length_b   1.000
_cell.length_c   1.000
_cell.angle_alpha   90.00
_cell.angle_beta   90.00
_cell.angle_gamma   90.00
#
_symmetry.space_group_name_H-M   'P 1'
#
loop_
_entity.id
_entity.type
_entity.pdbx_description
1 polymer ?
#
loop_
_entity_poly.entity_id
_entity_poly.type
_entity_poly.pdbx_seq_one_letter_code
_entity_poly.pdbx_strand_id
1 'polypeptide(L)'
;MSSCCMFCRWFLWWRFGKTRPRPAEVPGSSTANAERSDRGEALCRNTVSSSSSPSCHTCLPHPSTPLPPLLAAPPGTLPPPGRGHFSADSFRHGETLCVYVCVWKNLNVIRACISPYPPPSPPPLPPPPLSSSFICSVMTLEAIRYRSGSLQILNQLLLPHQTVYEDIRSVQGAYEAIKSMKVGSPRCLHVAGVGSFVLPPPHTSTHTEQGVLGLILGGWNRGVLGVTTDLSLPVQVRGAPAIAIVGCLSLAVELRAGAGGDDPVTFIRESLCHLTSARPTAVNMGRAARELMEFAENESMEKNSEQLRESAISWIEDMLQRDVNDNKKIGNYGAQHILSGVPRDSVTVLTHCNTGSLATAGYGTALGVVRSLHGLGRLKRMYCTETRPYNQGSRLTAYEAVAEGIPATLITDSMAALTMREMDITAVVVGADRVVANGDTANKVGTYQLAIAAKHHGIPFYVAAPSTSCDLSLESGRDIIIEVRPPEELTSINGVPIAAPGIEVWNPAFDVTPHQLITGGIITELGVFLPSELQAALTGRLTAL
;
A
#
# COMPACT_ATOMS: atom_id res chain seq x y z
N MET A 1 -8.76 67.99 -36.80
CA MET A 1 -10.13 67.44 -36.82
C MET A 1 -10.07 66.04 -36.26
N SER A 2 -10.86 65.58 -35.32
CA SER A 2 -11.82 66.16 -34.37
C SER A 2 -12.15 64.93 -33.52
N SER A 3 -11.86 64.96 -32.22
CA SER A 3 -12.92 65.12 -31.19
C SER A 3 -13.74 63.85 -30.97
N CYS A 4 -14.22 63.49 -29.79
CA CYS A 4 -14.06 63.92 -28.41
C CYS A 4 -15.13 63.09 -27.69
N CYS A 5 -14.81 62.52 -26.53
CA CYS A 5 -15.63 62.43 -25.30
C CYS A 5 -15.27 61.13 -24.55
N MET A 6 -14.49 61.16 -23.46
CA MET A 6 -14.77 61.75 -22.13
C MET A 6 -15.93 61.04 -21.42
N PHE A 7 -15.95 60.70 -20.12
CA PHE A 7 -15.07 60.82 -18.91
C PHE A 7 -15.79 59.93 -17.85
N CYS A 8 -15.16 59.15 -16.96
CA CYS A 8 -14.62 59.49 -15.62
C CYS A 8 -14.15 58.13 -15.02
N ARG A 9 -12.90 57.84 -14.62
CA ARG A 9 -12.04 58.34 -13.52
C ARG A 9 -12.68 58.33 -12.12
N TRP A 10 -12.00 57.63 -11.20
CA TRP A 10 -11.52 58.00 -9.84
C TRP A 10 -10.76 56.75 -9.32
N PHE A 11 -9.62 56.73 -8.62
CA PHE A 11 -8.51 57.65 -8.35
C PHE A 11 -7.38 56.76 -7.77
N LEU A 12 -6.11 57.09 -8.01
CA LEU A 12 -4.92 56.37 -7.49
C LEU A 12 -3.96 57.42 -6.92
N TRP A 13 -3.48 57.24 -5.69
CA TRP A 13 -2.28 57.91 -5.16
C TRP A 13 -1.81 57.20 -3.87
N TRP A 14 -0.62 56.57 -3.83
CA TRP A 14 0.75 57.07 -3.54
C TRP A 14 1.18 56.64 -2.10
N ARG A 15 2.42 56.30 -1.71
CA ARG A 15 3.76 56.30 -2.34
C ARG A 15 4.80 55.62 -1.40
N PHE A 16 5.84 55.03 -2.00
CA PHE A 16 7.27 54.81 -1.60
C PHE A 16 7.72 54.30 -0.21
N GLY A 17 8.70 53.36 -0.24
CA GLY A 17 9.70 53.23 0.83
C GLY A 17 10.69 52.05 0.77
N LYS A 18 11.78 52.21 -0.01
CA LYS A 18 13.15 51.64 0.17
C LYS A 18 13.45 50.15 -0.11
N THR A 19 14.32 50.00 -1.09
CA THR A 19 15.24 48.90 -1.45
C THR A 19 16.18 48.45 -0.32
N ARG A 20 16.49 47.15 -0.24
CA ARG A 20 17.73 46.61 0.39
C ARG A 20 18.36 45.49 -0.47
N PRO A 21 19.70 45.30 -0.41
CA PRO A 21 20.49 44.63 -1.45
C PRO A 21 20.94 43.20 -1.09
N ARG A 22 21.44 42.47 -2.09
CA ARG A 22 22.13 41.17 -1.99
C ARG A 22 23.48 41.31 -1.27
N PRO A 23 23.97 40.29 -0.54
CA PRO A 23 25.36 40.24 -0.10
C PRO A 23 26.26 39.45 -1.08
N ALA A 24 27.51 39.90 -1.14
CA ALA A 24 28.63 39.34 -1.91
C ALA A 24 29.54 38.44 -1.05
N GLU A 25 30.39 37.69 -1.73
CA GLU A 25 31.35 36.67 -1.24
C GLU A 25 32.65 37.22 -0.60
N VAL A 26 33.11 36.51 0.47
CA VAL A 26 34.51 36.00 0.77
C VAL A 26 35.62 37.02 1.10
N PRO A 27 36.75 36.75 1.87
CA PRO A 27 37.37 35.49 2.38
C PRO A 27 37.89 35.42 3.86
N GLY A 28 38.07 34.17 4.36
CA GLY A 28 39.33 33.56 4.85
C GLY A 28 39.99 33.93 6.21
N SER A 29 40.16 32.94 7.10
CA SER A 29 41.36 32.61 7.94
C SER A 29 40.96 31.61 9.06
N SER A 30 41.31 30.32 8.99
CA SER A 30 42.54 29.65 9.50
C SER A 30 42.47 29.13 10.96
N THR A 31 42.68 27.81 11.09
CA THR A 31 43.36 27.04 12.16
C THR A 31 42.77 26.99 13.59
N ALA A 32 42.43 25.79 14.10
CA ALA A 32 43.33 24.92 14.89
C ALA A 32 42.57 23.84 15.70
N ASN A 33 43.16 22.65 15.74
CA ASN A 33 42.82 21.47 16.58
C ASN A 33 43.22 21.67 18.06
N ALA A 34 42.49 21.01 18.98
CA ALA A 34 42.95 20.34 20.22
C ALA A 34 41.70 19.82 20.96
N GLU A 35 41.41 18.53 21.11
CA GLU A 35 42.01 17.50 21.99
C GLU A 35 42.11 17.82 23.50
N ARG A 36 41.78 16.79 24.29
CA ARG A 36 41.83 16.56 25.76
C ARG A 36 40.56 16.92 26.55
N SER A 37 39.81 15.96 27.12
CA SER A 37 40.10 14.86 28.06
C SER A 37 40.10 15.26 29.53
N ASP A 38 39.45 14.38 30.30
CA ASP A 38 39.64 14.04 31.72
C ASP A 38 38.77 14.72 32.81
N ARG A 39 37.90 13.86 33.36
CA ARG A 39 37.84 13.38 34.76
C ARG A 39 37.33 14.28 35.90
N GLY A 40 36.63 13.60 36.81
CA GLY A 40 36.50 13.94 38.23
C GLY A 40 35.03 14.04 38.64
N GLU A 41 34.34 12.93 38.91
CA GLU A 41 34.14 12.42 40.28
C GLU A 41 33.61 13.46 41.28
N ALA A 42 32.37 13.27 41.76
CA ALA A 42 32.12 13.01 43.18
C ALA A 42 30.63 12.79 43.46
N LEU A 43 30.36 11.65 44.10
CA LEU A 43 29.13 11.30 44.78
C LEU A 43 28.76 12.32 45.87
N CYS A 44 27.46 12.46 46.15
CA CYS A 44 26.94 12.21 47.49
C CYS A 44 25.42 11.99 47.49
N ARG A 45 25.02 10.85 48.06
CA ARG A 45 23.66 10.49 48.45
C ARG A 45 23.26 11.32 49.68
N ASN A 46 21.99 11.68 49.81
CA ASN A 46 21.19 11.25 50.97
C ASN A 46 19.69 11.55 50.82
N THR A 47 18.94 10.53 51.21
CA THR A 47 17.51 10.38 51.44
C THR A 47 16.95 11.30 52.53
N VAL A 48 15.65 11.65 52.47
CA VAL A 48 14.57 11.22 53.40
C VAL A 48 13.28 12.03 53.14
N SER A 49 12.19 11.31 53.37
CA SER A 49 10.76 11.48 53.09
C SER A 49 9.94 12.43 53.99
N SER A 50 8.64 12.53 53.62
CA SER A 50 7.42 12.85 54.41
C SER A 50 7.01 14.34 54.40
N SER A 51 5.74 14.78 54.34
CA SER A 51 4.43 14.18 54.68
C SER A 51 3.23 15.07 54.21
N SER A 52 2.10 14.44 53.84
CA SER A 52 0.66 14.76 54.13
C SER A 52 0.02 16.18 53.98
N SER A 53 -0.99 16.28 53.08
CA SER A 53 -2.44 16.72 53.16
C SER A 53 -2.96 17.76 54.21
N PRO A 54 -4.24 18.28 54.20
CA PRO A 54 -5.32 18.40 53.17
C PRO A 54 -6.21 19.72 53.17
N SER A 55 -7.17 19.80 52.22
CA SER A 55 -8.59 20.29 52.28
C SER A 55 -9.08 21.78 52.25
N CYS A 56 -10.07 22.00 51.35
CA CYS A 56 -11.37 22.75 51.42
C CYS A 56 -11.47 24.30 51.48
N HIS A 57 -12.17 24.93 50.50
CA HIS A 57 -13.57 25.43 50.59
C HIS A 57 -14.04 26.26 49.37
N THR A 58 -15.35 26.17 49.13
CA THR A 58 -16.28 26.73 48.12
C THR A 58 -16.59 28.23 48.21
N CYS A 59 -17.00 28.88 47.09
CA CYS A 59 -18.11 29.87 46.99
C CYS A 59 -18.41 30.32 45.54
N LEU A 60 -19.71 30.36 45.17
CA LEU A 60 -20.41 30.95 44.00
C LEU A 60 -21.45 31.98 44.54
N PRO A 61 -22.40 32.66 43.81
CA PRO A 61 -22.66 32.90 42.36
C PRO A 61 -23.19 34.33 41.97
N HIS A 62 -23.59 34.49 40.68
CA HIS A 62 -24.65 35.37 40.05
C HIS A 62 -24.26 36.71 39.35
N PRO A 63 -25.08 37.25 38.39
CA PRO A 63 -25.81 36.62 37.26
C PRO A 63 -25.90 37.45 35.92
N SER A 64 -26.55 36.82 34.92
CA SER A 64 -27.46 37.37 33.86
C SER A 64 -26.97 38.14 32.62
N THR A 65 -27.12 37.52 31.42
CA THR A 65 -28.07 37.92 30.34
C THR A 65 -28.01 36.94 29.14
N PRO A 66 -29.15 36.42 28.61
CA PRO A 66 -29.18 35.53 27.45
C PRO A 66 -29.55 36.22 26.12
N LEU A 67 -29.07 35.64 25.01
CA LEU A 67 -29.39 35.98 23.61
C LEU A 67 -30.79 35.46 23.19
N PRO A 68 -31.47 36.09 22.22
CA PRO A 68 -32.86 35.77 21.85
C PRO A 68 -32.98 34.55 20.91
N PRO A 69 -34.13 33.83 20.94
CA PRO A 69 -34.37 32.64 20.11
C PRO A 69 -34.91 32.97 18.71
N LEU A 70 -34.50 32.17 17.73
CA LEU A 70 -35.07 32.11 16.38
C LEU A 70 -36.45 31.43 16.43
N LEU A 71 -37.47 32.14 15.95
CA LEU A 71 -38.85 31.70 15.84
C LEU A 71 -39.02 30.62 14.74
N ALA A 72 -39.56 29.47 15.14
CA ALA A 72 -40.12 28.46 14.27
C ALA A 72 -41.54 28.89 13.79
N ALA A 73 -41.82 28.69 12.51
CA ALA A 73 -43.12 28.93 11.88
C ALA A 73 -44.09 27.75 12.14
N PRO A 74 -45.42 27.99 12.20
CA PRO A 74 -46.41 26.96 12.50
C PRO A 74 -46.75 26.06 11.29
N PRO A 75 -47.26 24.83 11.53
CA PRO A 75 -47.54 23.86 10.46
C PRO A 75 -48.89 24.13 9.79
N GLY A 76 -48.87 24.25 8.46
CA GLY A 76 -50.07 24.27 7.61
C GLY A 76 -50.38 22.87 7.08
N THR A 77 -51.60 22.41 7.32
CA THR A 77 -52.23 21.20 6.82
C THR A 77 -52.67 21.32 5.36
N LEU A 78 -52.53 20.25 4.56
CA LEU A 78 -53.47 19.72 3.51
C LEU A 78 -52.77 18.61 2.65
N PRO A 79 -53.51 17.73 1.93
CA PRO A 79 -53.46 16.26 2.07
C PRO A 79 -52.75 15.49 0.93
N PRO A 80 -52.56 14.16 1.02
CA PRO A 80 -52.10 13.29 -0.09
C PRO A 80 -53.28 12.49 -0.72
N PRO A 81 -53.06 11.61 -1.72
CA PRO A 81 -52.30 11.79 -2.96
C PRO A 81 -53.18 11.49 -4.20
N GLY A 82 -53.07 12.29 -5.26
CA GLY A 82 -53.72 12.01 -6.55
C GLY A 82 -52.84 11.09 -7.42
N ARG A 83 -53.30 9.87 -7.68
CA ARG A 83 -52.77 8.99 -8.74
C ARG A 83 -53.08 9.61 -10.11
N GLY A 84 -52.05 9.95 -10.87
CA GLY A 84 -52.17 10.39 -12.26
C GLY A 84 -51.32 9.51 -13.16
N HIS A 85 -51.96 8.57 -13.85
CA HIS A 85 -51.42 7.90 -15.02
C HIS A 85 -51.07 8.94 -16.10
N PHE A 86 -49.83 8.96 -16.58
CA PHE A 86 -49.49 9.65 -17.82
C PHE A 86 -49.42 8.60 -18.94
N SER A 87 -50.43 8.60 -19.80
CA SER A 87 -50.33 8.01 -21.13
C SER A 87 -49.66 9.02 -22.07
N ALA A 88 -48.72 8.52 -22.86
CA ALA A 88 -48.19 9.20 -24.02
C ALA A 88 -49.33 9.45 -25.03
N ASP A 89 -49.48 10.68 -25.50
CA ASP A 89 -49.42 10.93 -26.95
C ASP A 89 -49.58 12.42 -27.28
N SER A 90 -48.86 12.79 -28.33
CA SER A 90 -49.13 13.91 -29.25
C SER A 90 -48.97 15.34 -28.73
N PHE A 91 -47.80 15.94 -28.94
CA PHE A 91 -47.71 17.34 -29.39
C PHE A 91 -46.64 17.52 -30.47
N ARG A 92 -47.09 18.14 -31.57
CA ARG A 92 -46.33 18.45 -32.78
C ARG A 92 -45.32 19.57 -32.52
N HIS A 93 -44.20 19.46 -33.22
CA HIS A 93 -43.07 20.37 -33.17
C HIS A 93 -43.40 21.78 -33.68
N GLY A 94 -42.92 22.76 -32.93
CA GLY A 94 -42.70 24.13 -33.36
C GLY A 94 -41.65 24.75 -32.45
N GLU A 95 -40.69 25.44 -33.06
CA GLU A 95 -39.66 26.30 -32.46
C GLU A 95 -38.26 25.71 -32.24
N THR A 96 -37.43 26.09 -33.21
CA THR A 96 -35.99 26.01 -33.38
C THR A 96 -35.23 26.67 -32.24
N LEU A 97 -34.36 25.93 -31.54
CA LEU A 97 -33.27 26.51 -30.75
C LEU A 97 -31.93 26.11 -31.38
N CYS A 98 -31.18 27.12 -31.82
CA CYS A 98 -29.82 26.99 -32.35
C CYS A 98 -28.86 26.49 -31.27
N VAL A 99 -28.22 25.36 -31.49
CA VAL A 99 -26.99 24.96 -30.79
C VAL A 99 -25.85 25.05 -31.81
N TYR A 100 -24.90 25.94 -31.52
CA TYR A 100 -23.63 26.04 -32.24
C TYR A 100 -22.83 24.74 -32.04
N VAL A 101 -22.61 23.99 -33.13
CA VAL A 101 -21.62 22.91 -33.20
C VAL A 101 -20.53 23.35 -34.16
N CYS A 102 -19.32 23.56 -33.64
CA CYS A 102 -18.11 23.73 -34.43
C CYS A 102 -17.81 22.44 -35.20
N VAL A 103 -18.05 22.46 -36.51
CA VAL A 103 -17.64 21.39 -37.43
C VAL A 103 -16.20 21.63 -37.85
N TRP A 104 -15.28 20.79 -37.38
CA TRP A 104 -13.98 20.63 -38.03
C TRP A 104 -14.07 19.49 -39.04
N LYS A 105 -13.94 19.86 -40.32
CA LYS A 105 -13.86 18.94 -41.46
C LYS A 105 -12.57 18.14 -41.37
N ASN A 106 -12.67 16.82 -41.38
CA ASN A 106 -11.91 16.02 -42.34
C ASN A 106 -12.53 14.62 -42.48
N LEU A 107 -13.25 14.47 -43.60
CA LEU A 107 -13.69 13.20 -44.16
C LEU A 107 -12.47 12.53 -44.80
N ASN A 108 -12.05 11.40 -44.26
CA ASN A 108 -11.70 10.18 -45.01
C ASN A 108 -11.24 9.11 -44.02
N VAL A 109 -11.61 7.86 -44.30
CA VAL A 109 -11.26 6.62 -43.58
C VAL A 109 -12.16 6.26 -42.38
N ILE A 110 -13.42 5.89 -42.63
CA ILE A 110 -14.03 4.66 -42.07
C ILE A 110 -15.06 4.14 -43.09
N ARG A 111 -14.63 3.22 -43.95
CA ARG A 111 -15.53 2.36 -44.75
C ARG A 111 -15.03 0.93 -44.61
N ALA A 112 -15.33 0.30 -43.48
CA ALA A 112 -15.28 -1.16 -43.31
C ALA A 112 -15.97 -1.53 -41.98
N CYS A 113 -16.72 -2.64 -42.02
CA CYS A 113 -17.29 -3.39 -40.88
C CYS A 113 -18.61 -2.88 -40.28
N ILE A 114 -19.71 -3.08 -41.02
CA ILE A 114 -21.02 -3.35 -40.41
C ILE A 114 -21.21 -4.87 -40.43
N SER A 115 -21.09 -5.51 -39.27
CA SER A 115 -21.56 -6.87 -39.01
C SER A 115 -22.82 -6.77 -38.13
N PRO A 116 -23.88 -7.55 -38.37
CA PRO A 116 -25.06 -7.53 -37.52
C PRO A 116 -24.75 -8.11 -36.14
N TYR A 117 -25.24 -7.45 -35.09
CA TYR A 117 -25.13 -7.87 -33.68
C TYR A 117 -25.79 -9.25 -33.47
N PRO A 118 -25.20 -10.14 -32.64
CA PRO A 118 -25.92 -11.32 -32.15
C PRO A 118 -26.96 -10.91 -31.08
N PRO A 119 -28.05 -11.70 -30.90
CA PRO A 119 -29.09 -11.40 -29.92
C PRO A 119 -28.59 -11.51 -28.48
N PRO A 120 -29.23 -10.82 -27.51
CA PRO A 120 -28.82 -10.84 -26.12
C PRO A 120 -29.01 -12.23 -25.50
N SER A 121 -28.00 -12.66 -24.73
CA SER A 121 -28.02 -13.92 -23.97
C SER A 121 -29.10 -13.91 -22.86
N PRO A 122 -29.72 -15.06 -22.57
CA PRO A 122 -30.75 -15.16 -21.53
C PRO A 122 -30.18 -14.87 -20.13
N PRO A 123 -31.03 -14.41 -19.18
CA PRO A 123 -30.59 -14.13 -17.81
C PRO A 123 -30.13 -15.42 -17.12
N PRO A 124 -29.13 -15.33 -16.22
CA PRO A 124 -28.64 -16.49 -15.48
C PRO A 124 -29.74 -17.07 -14.58
N LEU A 125 -29.78 -18.40 -14.51
CA LEU A 125 -30.70 -19.13 -13.63
C LEU A 125 -30.43 -18.79 -12.16
N PRO A 126 -31.47 -18.76 -11.30
CA PRO A 126 -31.29 -18.54 -9.87
C PRO A 126 -30.46 -19.67 -9.24
N PRO A 127 -29.62 -19.36 -8.23
CA PRO A 127 -28.83 -20.38 -7.55
C PRO A 127 -29.75 -21.37 -6.82
N PRO A 128 -29.34 -22.65 -6.70
CA PRO A 128 -30.10 -23.64 -5.96
C PRO A 128 -30.16 -23.28 -4.47
N PRO A 129 -31.20 -23.73 -3.74
CA PRO A 129 -31.34 -23.42 -2.32
C PRO A 129 -30.19 -24.04 -1.51
N LEU A 130 -29.61 -23.22 -0.63
CA LEU A 130 -28.49 -23.60 0.24
C LEU A 130 -28.96 -24.64 1.27
N SER A 131 -28.49 -25.88 1.12
CA SER A 131 -28.51 -26.86 2.20
C SER A 131 -27.41 -26.51 3.21
N SER A 132 -27.79 -26.31 4.47
CA SER A 132 -26.88 -26.14 5.60
C SER A 132 -25.88 -27.29 5.71
N SER A 133 -24.65 -26.96 6.11
CA SER A 133 -23.51 -27.86 6.46
C SER A 133 -22.52 -28.24 5.34
N PHE A 134 -21.90 -27.25 4.72
CA PHE A 134 -20.50 -27.37 4.29
C PHE A 134 -19.78 -26.06 4.65
N ILE A 135 -19.00 -26.06 5.73
CA ILE A 135 -17.90 -25.11 5.87
C ILE A 135 -16.90 -25.53 4.78
N CYS A 136 -17.07 -25.00 3.58
CA CYS A 136 -16.06 -25.13 2.55
C CYS A 136 -14.84 -24.40 3.12
N SER A 137 -13.85 -25.15 3.58
CA SER A 137 -12.51 -24.64 3.81
C SER A 137 -12.00 -24.16 2.45
N VAL A 138 -12.33 -22.92 2.09
CA VAL A 138 -11.83 -22.27 0.89
C VAL A 138 -10.32 -22.30 1.03
N MET A 139 -9.65 -23.14 0.23
CA MET A 139 -8.20 -23.23 0.24
C MET A 139 -7.65 -21.86 -0.16
N THR A 140 -7.08 -21.15 0.80
CA THR A 140 -6.42 -19.87 0.53
C THR A 140 -5.24 -20.11 -0.39
N LEU A 141 -5.03 -19.23 -1.37
CA LEU A 141 -3.88 -19.30 -2.26
C LEU A 141 -2.57 -19.27 -1.44
N GLU A 142 -1.71 -20.27 -1.57
CA GLU A 142 -0.46 -20.35 -0.82
C GLU A 142 0.69 -19.71 -1.61
N ALA A 143 1.24 -18.61 -1.10
CA ALA A 143 2.44 -18.01 -1.69
C ALA A 143 3.72 -18.78 -1.34
N ILE A 144 3.72 -19.48 -0.20
CA ILE A 144 4.82 -20.26 0.34
C ILE A 144 4.29 -21.66 0.58
N ARG A 145 4.87 -22.65 -0.10
CA ARG A 145 4.60 -24.08 0.13
C ARG A 145 5.80 -24.68 0.82
N TYR A 146 5.67 -24.94 2.11
CA TYR A 146 6.72 -25.56 2.89
C TYR A 146 6.27 -26.92 3.39
N ARG A 147 7.16 -27.90 3.24
CA ARG A 147 7.14 -29.18 3.94
C ARG A 147 8.54 -29.40 4.47
N SER A 148 8.69 -30.20 5.52
CA SER A 148 10.00 -30.54 6.08
C SER A 148 10.99 -30.94 4.98
N GLY A 149 12.03 -30.12 4.76
CA GLY A 149 13.06 -30.31 3.73
C GLY A 149 12.71 -29.88 2.29
N SER A 150 11.54 -29.26 2.06
CA SER A 150 11.09 -28.81 0.74
C SER A 150 10.39 -27.46 0.83
N LEU A 151 10.94 -26.46 0.15
CA LEU A 151 10.37 -25.12 0.04
C LEU A 151 10.07 -24.78 -1.41
N GLN A 152 8.84 -24.35 -1.70
CA GLN A 152 8.46 -23.75 -2.97
C GLN A 152 7.84 -22.39 -2.75
N ILE A 153 8.10 -21.46 -3.66
CA ILE A 153 7.51 -20.13 -3.65
C ILE A 153 6.68 -19.91 -4.91
N LEU A 154 5.58 -19.17 -4.81
CA LEU A 154 4.85 -18.71 -5.98
C LEU A 154 5.59 -17.53 -6.61
N ASN A 155 5.95 -17.62 -7.89
CA ASN A 155 6.60 -16.53 -8.61
C ASN A 155 5.57 -15.42 -8.92
N GLN A 156 5.58 -14.38 -8.09
CA GLN A 156 4.63 -13.28 -8.20
C GLN A 156 4.84 -12.40 -9.44
N LEU A 157 6.01 -12.45 -10.10
CA LEU A 157 6.27 -11.68 -11.33
C LEU A 157 5.36 -12.11 -12.47
N LEU A 158 4.97 -13.39 -12.48
CA LEU A 158 4.16 -13.98 -13.54
C LEU A 158 2.66 -13.80 -13.32
N LEU A 159 2.24 -13.38 -12.12
CA LEU A 159 0.86 -13.05 -11.82
C LEU A 159 0.43 -11.75 -12.53
N PRO A 160 -0.84 -11.64 -12.97
CA PRO A 160 -1.93 -12.64 -12.83
C PRO A 160 -1.99 -13.65 -13.99
N HIS A 161 -1.02 -13.63 -14.91
CA HIS A 161 -1.10 -14.37 -16.17
C HIS A 161 -0.74 -15.85 -16.04
N GLN A 162 0.16 -16.18 -15.12
CA GLN A 162 0.58 -17.57 -14.86
C GLN A 162 0.82 -17.80 -13.36
N THR A 163 0.49 -19.01 -12.91
CA THR A 163 0.64 -19.46 -11.53
C THR A 163 1.75 -20.51 -11.49
N VAL A 164 2.99 -20.06 -11.29
CA VAL A 164 4.18 -20.92 -11.35
C VAL A 164 4.86 -20.96 -9.99
N TYR A 165 5.07 -22.17 -9.47
CA TYR A 165 5.85 -22.40 -8.25
C TYR A 165 7.29 -22.74 -8.60
N GLU A 166 8.24 -22.20 -7.84
CA GLU A 166 9.67 -22.44 -7.98
C GLU A 166 10.23 -23.09 -6.70
N ASP A 167 11.06 -24.11 -6.86
CA ASP A 167 11.76 -24.75 -5.75
C ASP A 167 12.89 -23.84 -5.22
N ILE A 168 12.93 -23.64 -3.91
CA ILE A 168 14.02 -22.96 -3.21
C ILE A 168 14.78 -24.00 -2.41
N ARG A 169 15.97 -24.34 -2.90
CA ARG A 169 16.81 -25.44 -2.36
C ARG A 169 17.97 -24.96 -1.50
N SER A 170 18.21 -23.65 -1.44
CA SER A 170 19.34 -23.06 -0.73
C SER A 170 19.05 -21.64 -0.28
N VAL A 171 19.83 -21.15 0.69
CA VAL A 171 19.86 -19.74 1.10
C VAL A 171 20.19 -18.83 -0.09
N GLN A 172 21.08 -19.26 -0.99
CA GLN A 172 21.39 -18.50 -2.20
C GLN A 172 20.19 -18.39 -3.15
N GLY A 173 19.42 -19.48 -3.32
CA GLY A 173 18.21 -19.45 -4.13
C GLY A 173 17.15 -18.51 -3.55
N ALA A 174 16.99 -18.48 -2.23
CA ALA A 174 16.10 -17.54 -1.56
C ALA A 174 16.58 -16.10 -1.72
N TYR A 175 17.89 -15.85 -1.54
CA TYR A 175 18.49 -14.53 -1.74
C TYR A 175 18.16 -13.97 -3.13
N GLU A 176 18.35 -14.78 -4.18
CA GLU A 176 18.04 -14.38 -5.56
C GLU A 176 16.55 -14.14 -5.78
N ALA A 177 15.68 -15.00 -5.23
CA ALA A 177 14.24 -14.84 -5.31
C ALA A 177 13.75 -13.56 -4.60
N ILE A 178 14.30 -13.24 -3.43
CA ILE A 178 14.00 -12.03 -2.67
C ILE A 178 14.50 -10.80 -3.42
N LYS A 179 15.74 -10.82 -3.89
CA LYS A 179 16.38 -9.71 -4.62
C LYS A 179 15.70 -9.41 -5.95
N SER A 180 15.25 -10.45 -6.67
CA SER A 180 14.49 -10.32 -7.92
C SER A 180 13.01 -10.02 -7.72
N MET A 181 12.52 -10.04 -6.46
CA MET A 181 11.11 -9.85 -6.09
C MET A 181 10.15 -10.89 -6.69
N LYS A 182 10.62 -12.14 -6.80
CA LYS A 182 9.72 -13.29 -7.00
C LYS A 182 8.83 -13.52 -5.78
N VAL A 183 9.36 -13.20 -4.59
CA VAL A 183 8.65 -13.18 -3.30
C VAL A 183 8.47 -11.75 -2.83
N GLY A 184 7.26 -11.43 -2.38
CA GLY A 184 6.86 -10.06 -2.07
C GLY A 184 6.49 -9.29 -3.35
N SER A 185 5.68 -8.24 -3.23
CA SER A 185 5.03 -7.69 -4.43
C SER A 185 6.05 -7.20 -5.47
N PRO A 186 6.07 -7.79 -6.68
CA PRO A 186 7.14 -7.57 -7.65
C PRO A 186 7.14 -6.19 -8.30
N ARG A 187 8.28 -5.83 -8.91
CA ARG A 187 8.32 -4.87 -10.02
C ARG A 187 7.42 -5.35 -11.15
N CYS A 188 6.79 -4.44 -11.89
CA CYS A 188 6.32 -4.74 -13.24
C CYS A 188 7.56 -5.01 -14.12
N LEU A 189 8.16 -6.20 -13.99
CA LEU A 189 9.25 -6.63 -14.84
C LEU A 189 8.66 -7.29 -16.09
N HIS A 190 9.33 -7.07 -17.21
CA HIS A 190 9.05 -7.65 -18.52
C HIS A 190 8.51 -9.09 -18.44
N VAL A 191 7.26 -9.28 -18.83
CA VAL A 191 6.91 -10.50 -19.57
C VAL A 191 7.42 -10.23 -20.98
N ALA A 192 8.63 -10.69 -21.30
CA ALA A 192 9.09 -10.72 -22.67
C ALA A 192 8.16 -11.68 -23.45
N GLY A 193 7.12 -11.10 -24.04
CA GLY A 193 6.22 -11.79 -24.95
C GLY A 193 7.03 -12.27 -26.15
N VAL A 194 6.96 -13.58 -26.34
CA VAL A 194 7.43 -14.34 -27.50
C VAL A 194 7.11 -13.59 -28.80
N GLY A 195 8.15 -13.36 -29.60
CA GLY A 195 8.07 -13.13 -31.04
C GLY A 195 7.27 -11.91 -31.51
N SER A 196 7.89 -10.72 -31.49
CA SER A 196 7.49 -9.67 -32.43
C SER A 196 7.86 -10.12 -33.84
N PHE A 197 6.90 -10.69 -34.57
CA PHE A 197 6.95 -10.73 -36.03
C PHE A 197 6.91 -9.29 -36.52
N VAL A 198 8.08 -8.77 -36.86
CA VAL A 198 8.20 -7.56 -37.68
C VAL A 198 7.60 -7.91 -39.04
N LEU A 199 6.40 -7.42 -39.32
CA LEU A 199 5.84 -7.44 -40.67
C LEU A 199 6.73 -6.54 -41.55
N PRO A 200 7.29 -7.06 -42.66
CA PRO A 200 8.04 -6.20 -43.58
C PRO A 200 7.05 -5.25 -44.28
N PRO A 201 7.48 -4.00 -44.58
CA PRO A 201 6.64 -3.05 -45.29
C PRO A 201 6.32 -3.56 -46.72
N PRO A 202 5.18 -3.14 -47.30
CA PRO A 202 4.75 -3.64 -48.59
C PRO A 202 5.70 -3.14 -49.69
N HIS A 203 6.32 -4.09 -50.38
CA HIS A 203 6.97 -3.84 -51.66
C HIS A 203 5.92 -3.40 -52.69
N THR A 204 6.00 -2.16 -53.16
CA THR A 204 5.48 -1.79 -54.48
C THR A 204 6.55 -1.02 -55.25
N SER A 205 7.06 -1.72 -56.27
CA SER A 205 7.70 -1.32 -57.53
C SER A 205 7.91 0.18 -57.82
N THR A 206 9.12 0.54 -58.25
CA THR A 206 9.46 0.72 -59.69
C THR A 206 10.93 1.15 -59.85
N HIS A 207 11.50 0.76 -60.98
CA HIS A 207 12.88 1.01 -61.40
C HIS A 207 13.09 2.45 -61.92
N THR A 208 14.38 2.84 -61.93
CA THR A 208 15.05 3.85 -62.79
C THR A 208 14.75 5.34 -62.57
N GLU A 209 15.73 6.12 -62.07
CA GLU A 209 16.62 6.97 -62.87
C GLU A 209 17.61 7.78 -62.00
N GLN A 210 18.65 8.29 -62.66
CA GLN A 210 19.88 8.92 -62.16
C GLN A 210 19.69 10.39 -61.74
N GLY A 211 20.60 10.92 -60.88
CA GLY A 211 20.78 12.37 -60.67
C GLY A 211 21.07 12.75 -59.20
N VAL A 212 22.32 12.79 -58.74
CA VAL A 212 23.22 13.98 -58.68
C VAL A 212 22.99 14.92 -57.45
N LEU A 213 24.06 15.00 -56.64
CA LEU A 213 24.53 16.05 -55.71
C LEU A 213 23.92 16.30 -54.32
N GLY A 214 24.83 16.32 -53.32
CA GLY A 214 24.88 17.32 -52.24
C GLY A 214 24.59 16.82 -50.82
N LEU A 215 25.62 16.52 -49.99
CA LEU A 215 26.12 17.36 -48.88
C LEU A 215 25.11 17.46 -47.71
N ILE A 216 25.34 16.94 -46.48
CA ILE A 216 26.34 17.39 -45.49
C ILE A 216 26.17 16.58 -44.18
N LEU A 217 27.30 16.22 -43.55
CA LEU A 217 27.52 15.77 -42.14
C LEU A 217 26.95 14.40 -41.72
N GLY A 218 27.71 13.44 -41.18
CA GLY A 218 28.99 13.53 -40.49
C GLY A 218 28.85 12.94 -39.08
N GLY A 219 29.06 11.63 -38.96
CA GLY A 219 29.55 10.92 -37.76
C GLY A 219 28.80 11.10 -36.44
N TRP A 220 27.95 10.13 -36.08
CA TRP A 220 27.74 9.76 -34.68
C TRP A 220 28.35 8.40 -34.42
N ASN A 221 29.49 8.46 -33.73
CA ASN A 221 30.29 7.33 -33.30
C ASN A 221 29.50 6.51 -32.28
N ARG A 222 29.51 5.17 -32.47
CA ARG A 222 29.05 4.22 -31.47
C ARG A 222 29.99 4.28 -30.26
N GLY A 223 29.42 4.59 -29.11
CA GLY A 223 30.07 4.50 -27.81
C GLY A 223 29.04 4.23 -26.74
N VAL A 224 28.50 3.00 -26.71
CA VAL A 224 27.72 2.50 -25.58
C VAL A 224 28.73 2.20 -24.47
N LEU A 225 29.10 3.23 -23.72
CA LEU A 225 29.71 3.07 -22.41
C LEU A 225 28.58 2.83 -21.43
N GLY A 226 28.49 1.59 -20.95
CA GLY A 226 27.60 1.21 -19.86
C GLY A 226 27.92 2.07 -18.64
N VAL A 227 26.99 2.94 -18.29
CA VAL A 227 26.99 3.61 -16.99
C VAL A 227 26.13 2.75 -16.08
N THR A 228 26.77 1.84 -15.36
CA THR A 228 26.22 1.28 -14.12
C THR A 228 26.26 2.39 -13.08
N THR A 229 25.22 3.24 -13.01
CA THR A 229 24.99 4.03 -11.81
C THR A 229 24.38 3.12 -10.76
N ASP A 230 25.25 2.54 -9.93
CA ASP A 230 24.89 2.00 -8.63
C ASP A 230 24.50 3.18 -7.73
N LEU A 231 23.23 3.56 -7.79
CA LEU A 231 22.60 4.44 -6.82
C LEU A 231 21.87 3.54 -5.83
N SER A 232 22.64 3.05 -4.86
CA SER A 232 22.18 2.28 -3.70
C SER A 232 21.36 3.18 -2.75
N LEU A 233 20.15 3.53 -3.17
CA LEU A 233 19.13 4.05 -2.27
C LEU A 233 18.32 2.87 -1.67
N PRO A 234 17.99 2.90 -0.37
CA PRO A 234 17.37 1.79 0.33
C PRO A 234 16.01 1.38 -0.28
N VAL A 235 15.95 0.22 -0.96
CA VAL A 235 14.72 -0.28 -1.61
C VAL A 235 13.81 -1.02 -0.62
N GLN A 236 12.96 -0.34 0.16
CA GLN A 236 11.99 -0.96 1.08
C GLN A 236 11.13 -2.07 0.43
N VAL A 237 10.90 -3.13 1.20
CA VAL A 237 10.49 -4.45 0.70
C VAL A 237 9.06 -4.76 1.05
N ARG A 238 8.26 -5.08 0.03
CA ARG A 238 6.85 -5.45 0.16
C ARG A 238 6.70 -6.92 0.51
N GLY A 239 5.66 -7.28 1.25
CA GLY A 239 5.51 -8.62 1.80
C GLY A 239 6.60 -8.91 2.84
N ALA A 240 6.89 -7.91 3.69
CA ALA A 240 7.97 -7.98 4.66
C ALA A 240 7.92 -9.25 5.53
N PRO A 241 6.75 -9.76 5.98
CA PRO A 241 6.66 -11.08 6.60
C PRO A 241 7.05 -12.23 5.66
N ALA A 242 6.53 -12.26 4.43
CA ALA A 242 6.83 -13.31 3.46
C ALA A 242 8.33 -13.38 3.07
N ILE A 243 9.03 -12.24 2.94
CA ILE A 243 10.48 -12.24 2.70
C ILE A 243 11.23 -12.90 3.87
N ALA A 244 10.92 -12.50 5.11
CA ALA A 244 11.58 -13.04 6.29
C ALA A 244 11.34 -14.55 6.41
N ILE A 245 10.11 -14.98 6.17
CA ILE A 245 9.71 -16.39 6.23
C ILE A 245 10.40 -17.21 5.14
N VAL A 246 10.42 -16.76 3.88
CA VAL A 246 11.13 -17.48 2.81
C VAL A 246 12.63 -17.56 3.09
N GLY A 247 13.23 -16.45 3.54
CA GLY A 247 14.65 -16.42 3.91
C GLY A 247 14.97 -17.44 4.99
N CYS A 248 14.27 -17.41 6.12
CA CYS A 248 14.49 -18.36 7.21
C CYS A 248 14.15 -19.80 6.81
N LEU A 249 13.06 -20.06 6.07
CA LEU A 249 12.72 -21.42 5.63
C LEU A 249 13.77 -22.01 4.69
N SER A 250 14.42 -21.19 3.86
CA SER A 250 15.53 -21.66 3.02
C SER A 250 16.74 -22.11 3.84
N LEU A 251 17.01 -21.43 4.95
CA LEU A 251 18.01 -21.85 5.93
C LEU A 251 17.60 -23.17 6.60
N ALA A 252 16.32 -23.35 6.96
CA ALA A 252 15.84 -24.63 7.50
C ALA A 252 16.02 -25.80 6.52
N VAL A 253 15.81 -25.57 5.22
CA VAL A 253 16.06 -26.57 4.17
C VAL A 253 17.53 -27.00 4.14
N GLU A 254 18.47 -26.05 4.17
CA GLU A 254 19.91 -26.37 4.15
C GLU A 254 20.38 -27.01 5.46
N LEU A 255 19.92 -26.51 6.60
CA LEU A 255 20.20 -27.12 7.90
C LEU A 255 19.76 -28.58 7.90
N ARG A 256 18.54 -28.88 7.44
CA ARG A 256 18.02 -30.26 7.37
C ARG A 256 18.81 -31.15 6.41
N ALA A 257 19.43 -30.57 5.37
CA ALA A 257 20.34 -31.27 4.47
C ALA A 257 21.75 -31.50 5.08
N GLY A 258 21.99 -31.08 6.33
CA GLY A 258 23.26 -31.25 7.04
C GLY A 258 24.22 -30.06 6.90
N ALA A 259 23.78 -28.93 6.33
CA ALA A 259 24.62 -27.73 6.26
C ALA A 259 25.00 -27.21 7.65
N GLY A 260 26.15 -26.53 7.71
CA GLY A 260 26.78 -26.08 8.96
C GLY A 260 27.63 -27.13 9.67
N GLY A 261 27.50 -28.42 9.33
CA GLY A 261 28.35 -29.47 9.89
C GLY A 261 28.40 -29.43 11.43
N ASP A 262 29.62 -29.34 11.98
CA ASP A 262 29.86 -29.26 13.43
C ASP A 262 29.69 -27.86 14.02
N ASP A 263 29.65 -26.80 13.21
CA ASP A 263 29.45 -25.40 13.64
C ASP A 263 28.20 -24.77 12.98
N PRO A 264 26.99 -25.21 13.40
CA PRO A 264 25.75 -24.66 12.88
C PRO A 264 25.54 -23.18 13.25
N VAL A 265 26.13 -22.68 14.34
CA VAL A 265 25.97 -21.28 14.77
C VAL A 265 26.58 -20.32 13.76
N THR A 266 27.84 -20.56 13.36
CA THR A 266 28.49 -19.74 12.34
C THR A 266 27.74 -19.79 11.01
N PHE A 267 27.30 -20.97 10.60
CA PHE A 267 26.53 -21.13 9.36
C PHE A 267 25.20 -20.37 9.38
N ILE A 268 24.44 -20.44 10.48
CA ILE A 268 23.19 -19.69 10.67
C ILE A 268 23.46 -18.19 10.57
N ARG A 269 24.46 -17.69 11.30
CA ARG A 269 24.84 -16.27 11.33
C ARG A 269 25.22 -15.75 9.94
N GLU A 270 26.11 -16.45 9.24
CA GLU A 270 26.56 -16.05 7.89
C GLU A 270 25.40 -16.07 6.89
N SER A 271 24.55 -17.09 6.93
CA SER A 271 23.37 -17.21 6.07
C SER A 271 22.38 -16.07 6.29
N LEU A 272 22.11 -15.71 7.55
CA LEU A 272 21.19 -14.64 7.90
C LEU A 272 21.74 -13.25 7.56
N CYS A 273 23.04 -13.02 7.74
CA CYS A 273 23.71 -11.82 7.26
C CYS A 273 23.60 -11.68 5.73
N HIS A 274 23.85 -12.77 5.00
CA HIS A 274 23.70 -12.79 3.54
C HIS A 274 22.27 -12.49 3.11
N LEU A 275 21.26 -13.16 3.69
CA LEU A 275 19.85 -12.94 3.38
C LEU A 275 19.39 -11.50 3.67
N THR A 276 19.86 -10.92 4.77
CA THR A 276 19.52 -9.53 5.13
C THR A 276 20.10 -8.54 4.11
N SER A 277 21.24 -8.87 3.49
CA SER A 277 21.84 -8.05 2.43
C SER A 277 21.05 -8.10 1.11
N ALA A 278 20.12 -9.05 0.92
CA ALA A 278 19.32 -9.13 -0.30
C ALA A 278 18.54 -7.84 -0.53
N ARG A 279 17.96 -7.32 0.55
CA ARG A 279 17.20 -6.06 0.58
C ARG A 279 17.29 -5.43 2.00
N PRO A 280 18.34 -4.64 2.29
CA PRO A 280 18.71 -4.19 3.64
C PRO A 280 17.66 -3.39 4.43
N THR A 281 16.62 -2.94 3.73
CA THR A 281 15.48 -2.18 4.24
C THR A 281 14.30 -3.01 4.71
N ALA A 282 14.32 -4.33 4.48
CA ALA A 282 13.33 -5.24 5.03
C ALA A 282 13.54 -5.36 6.53
N VAL A 283 12.94 -4.45 7.31
CA VAL A 283 13.05 -4.45 8.78
C VAL A 283 12.65 -5.80 9.37
N ASN A 284 11.64 -6.46 8.81
CA ASN A 284 11.19 -7.78 9.27
C ASN A 284 12.26 -8.87 9.06
N MET A 285 13.02 -8.82 7.94
CA MET A 285 14.13 -9.75 7.71
C MET A 285 15.26 -9.51 8.70
N GLY A 286 15.65 -8.25 8.92
CA GLY A 286 16.70 -7.90 9.89
C GLY A 286 16.31 -8.28 11.33
N ARG A 287 15.04 -8.09 11.70
CA ARG A 287 14.49 -8.50 12.99
C ARG A 287 14.52 -10.03 13.16
N ALA A 288 13.96 -10.77 12.21
CA ALA A 288 13.94 -12.24 12.24
C ALA A 288 15.35 -12.84 12.25
N ALA A 289 16.27 -12.26 11.46
CA ALA A 289 17.68 -12.65 11.46
C ALA A 289 18.32 -12.47 12.84
N ARG A 290 18.15 -11.29 13.45
CA ARG A 290 18.70 -11.02 14.79
C ARG A 290 18.15 -11.98 15.84
N GLU A 291 16.83 -12.17 15.87
CA GLU A 291 16.18 -13.07 16.85
C GLU A 291 16.62 -14.53 16.68
N LEU A 292 16.78 -15.01 15.45
CA LEU A 292 17.26 -16.36 15.19
C LEU A 292 18.76 -16.53 15.50
N MET A 293 19.59 -15.51 15.25
CA MET A 293 21.01 -15.53 15.65
C MET A 293 21.13 -15.58 17.18
N GLU A 294 20.42 -14.71 17.90
CA GLU A 294 20.37 -14.72 19.38
C GLU A 294 19.87 -16.07 19.91
N PHE A 295 18.84 -16.66 19.30
CA PHE A 295 18.34 -17.98 19.66
C PHE A 295 19.40 -19.07 19.47
N ALA A 296 20.06 -19.12 18.30
CA ALA A 296 21.07 -20.12 17.99
C ALA A 296 22.30 -20.01 18.91
N GLU A 297 22.75 -18.79 19.22
CA GLU A 297 23.84 -18.55 20.17
C GLU A 297 23.48 -19.06 21.57
N ASN A 298 22.26 -18.77 22.05
CA ASN A 298 21.81 -19.22 23.37
C ASN A 298 21.72 -20.75 23.45
N GLU A 299 21.15 -21.40 22.44
CA GLU A 299 20.99 -22.84 22.39
C GLU A 299 22.33 -23.59 22.32
N SER A 300 23.35 -22.97 21.72
CA SER A 300 24.70 -23.54 21.62
C SER A 300 25.42 -23.73 22.96
N MET A 301 24.96 -23.03 24.01
CA MET A 301 25.52 -23.18 25.35
C MET A 301 25.13 -24.51 26.02
N GLU A 302 24.01 -25.11 25.60
CA GLU A 302 23.43 -26.29 26.25
C GLU A 302 23.32 -27.51 25.33
N LYS A 303 23.30 -27.30 24.01
CA LYS A 303 23.01 -28.35 23.01
C LYS A 303 24.21 -28.63 22.12
N ASN A 304 24.33 -29.90 21.70
CA ASN A 304 25.29 -30.26 20.65
C ASN A 304 24.80 -29.81 19.26
N SER A 305 25.66 -29.91 18.25
CA SER A 305 25.40 -29.40 16.89
C SER A 305 24.14 -29.99 16.24
N GLU A 306 23.81 -31.26 16.49
CA GLU A 306 22.60 -31.89 15.97
C GLU A 306 21.34 -31.36 16.66
N GLN A 307 21.36 -31.28 17.99
CA GLN A 307 20.25 -30.78 18.79
C GLN A 307 19.96 -29.30 18.51
N LEU A 308 21.02 -28.50 18.32
CA LEU A 308 20.90 -27.09 17.94
C LEU A 308 20.27 -26.96 16.57
N ARG A 309 20.71 -27.75 15.58
CA ARG A 309 20.15 -27.75 14.24
C ARG A 309 18.65 -28.03 14.24
N GLU A 310 18.21 -29.08 14.93
CA GLU A 310 16.78 -29.39 15.05
C GLU A 310 16.00 -28.29 15.78
N SER A 311 16.59 -27.67 16.81
CA SER A 311 15.96 -26.56 17.54
C SER A 311 15.83 -25.30 16.67
N ALA A 312 16.84 -24.99 15.86
CA ALA A 312 16.80 -23.88 14.90
C ALA A 312 15.77 -24.12 13.79
N ILE A 313 15.67 -25.35 13.26
CA ILE A 313 14.64 -25.71 12.28
C ILE A 313 13.25 -25.56 12.90
N SER A 314 13.04 -26.09 14.10
CA SER A 314 11.76 -25.94 14.82
C SER A 314 11.39 -24.48 15.03
N TRP A 315 12.34 -23.63 15.42
CA TRP A 315 12.11 -22.20 15.61
C TRP A 315 11.62 -21.52 14.32
N ILE A 316 12.21 -21.89 13.17
CA ILE A 316 11.86 -21.36 11.85
C ILE A 316 10.47 -21.85 11.41
N GLU A 317 10.18 -23.14 11.61
CA GLU A 317 8.87 -23.73 11.31
C GLU A 317 7.76 -23.11 12.18
N ASP A 318 8.05 -22.85 13.45
CA ASP A 318 7.16 -22.13 14.36
C ASP A 318 6.92 -20.69 13.90
N MET A 319 7.92 -20.01 13.31
CA MET A 319 7.75 -18.66 12.77
C MET A 319 6.69 -18.62 11.65
N LEU A 320 6.72 -19.59 10.73
CA LEU A 320 5.71 -19.73 9.69
C LEU A 320 4.31 -19.93 10.30
N GLN A 321 4.20 -20.84 11.28
CA GLN A 321 2.92 -21.17 11.89
C GLN A 321 2.35 -20.02 12.73
N ARG A 322 3.22 -19.27 13.43
CA ARG A 322 2.87 -18.06 14.17
C ARG A 322 2.28 -17.00 13.25
N ASP A 323 2.95 -16.66 12.13
CA ASP A 323 2.45 -15.64 11.20
C ASP A 323 1.07 -15.99 10.62
N VAL A 324 0.84 -17.25 10.24
CA VAL A 324 -0.49 -17.71 9.79
C VAL A 324 -1.55 -17.54 10.87
N ASN A 325 -1.22 -17.88 12.12
CA ASN A 325 -2.16 -17.77 13.24
C ASN A 325 -2.48 -16.30 13.58
N ASP A 326 -1.47 -15.45 13.57
CA ASP A 326 -1.60 -14.02 13.85
C ASP A 326 -2.44 -13.33 12.77
N ASN A 327 -2.20 -13.66 11.49
CA ASN A 327 -3.03 -13.19 10.38
C ASN A 327 -4.51 -13.61 10.51
N LYS A 328 -4.77 -14.85 10.95
CA LYS A 328 -6.14 -15.31 11.22
C LYS A 328 -6.80 -14.53 12.38
N LYS A 329 -6.06 -14.27 13.46
CA LYS A 329 -6.54 -13.45 14.59
C LYS A 329 -6.84 -12.02 14.14
N ILE A 330 -5.93 -11.39 13.41
CA ILE A 330 -6.12 -10.05 12.80
C ILE A 330 -7.41 -10.04 11.98
N GLY A 331 -7.59 -11.02 11.09
CA GLY A 331 -8.79 -11.12 10.28
C GLY A 331 -10.07 -11.20 11.11
N ASN A 332 -10.06 -12.08 12.12
CA ASN A 332 -11.23 -12.32 12.97
C ASN A 332 -11.57 -11.12 13.86
N TYR A 333 -10.59 -10.54 14.56
CA TYR A 333 -10.80 -9.35 15.40
C TYR A 333 -11.25 -8.16 14.57
N GLY A 334 -10.62 -7.93 13.41
CA GLY A 334 -11.03 -6.88 12.49
C GLY A 334 -12.45 -7.05 11.98
N ALA A 335 -12.82 -8.27 11.56
CA ALA A 335 -14.17 -8.56 11.08
C ALA A 335 -15.22 -8.36 12.17
N GLN A 336 -14.97 -8.87 13.38
CA GLN A 336 -15.87 -8.71 14.53
C GLN A 336 -16.08 -7.23 14.88
N HIS A 337 -15.00 -6.45 14.96
CA HIS A 337 -15.06 -5.03 15.31
C HIS A 337 -15.78 -4.19 14.24
N ILE A 338 -15.54 -4.47 12.94
CA ILE A 338 -16.25 -3.82 11.85
C ILE A 338 -17.75 -4.14 11.93
N LEU A 339 -18.10 -5.41 12.17
CA LEU A 339 -19.51 -5.82 12.26
C LEU A 339 -20.23 -5.24 13.49
N SER A 340 -19.55 -5.07 14.63
CA SER A 340 -20.15 -4.42 15.80
C SER A 340 -20.43 -2.93 15.58
N GLY A 341 -19.64 -2.27 14.72
CA GLY A 341 -19.82 -0.86 14.38
C GLY A 341 -20.86 -0.57 13.29
N VAL A 342 -21.37 -1.60 12.60
CA VAL A 342 -22.28 -1.44 11.47
C VAL A 342 -23.62 -2.12 11.75
N PRO A 343 -24.75 -1.38 11.85
CA PRO A 343 -26.07 -1.94 12.12
C PRO A 343 -26.70 -2.56 10.85
N ARG A 344 -25.94 -3.37 10.11
CA ARG A 344 -26.36 -3.97 8.83
C ARG A 344 -25.99 -5.45 8.78
N ASP A 345 -26.78 -6.22 8.04
CA ASP A 345 -26.53 -7.65 7.79
C ASP A 345 -25.32 -7.90 6.91
N SER A 346 -24.79 -6.90 6.21
CA SER A 346 -23.57 -7.04 5.44
C SER A 346 -22.79 -5.73 5.32
N VAL A 347 -21.50 -5.86 5.03
CA VAL A 347 -20.55 -4.75 4.92
C VAL A 347 -19.95 -4.68 3.52
N THR A 348 -19.62 -3.46 3.09
CA THR A 348 -18.89 -3.20 1.86
C THR A 348 -17.55 -2.59 2.22
N VAL A 349 -16.45 -3.27 1.88
CA VAL A 349 -15.11 -2.88 2.30
C VAL A 349 -14.33 -2.30 1.13
N LEU A 350 -13.59 -1.22 1.34
CA LEU A 350 -12.58 -0.73 0.41
C LEU A 350 -11.18 -1.04 0.95
N THR A 351 -10.29 -1.54 0.09
CA THR A 351 -8.90 -1.83 0.44
C THR A 351 -7.91 -1.29 -0.60
N HIS A 352 -6.63 -1.31 -0.24
CA HIS A 352 -5.54 -0.71 -1.01
C HIS A 352 -4.31 -1.62 -0.99
N CYS A 353 -3.52 -1.62 -2.07
CA CYS A 353 -2.36 -2.49 -2.25
C CYS A 353 -2.75 -3.98 -2.22
N ASN A 354 -1.80 -4.82 -1.81
CA ASN A 354 -1.97 -6.24 -1.57
C ASN A 354 -1.47 -6.60 -0.18
N THR A 355 -2.36 -7.19 0.60
CA THR A 355 -2.19 -7.54 2.02
C THR A 355 -2.70 -8.94 2.29
N GLY A 356 -2.76 -9.75 1.23
CA GLY A 356 -3.27 -11.11 1.24
C GLY A 356 -2.23 -12.15 1.58
N SER A 357 -2.53 -13.40 1.22
CA SER A 357 -1.61 -14.52 1.42
C SER A 357 -0.39 -14.40 0.52
N LEU A 358 -0.47 -13.60 -0.55
CA LEU A 358 0.68 -13.22 -1.38
C LEU A 358 1.66 -12.27 -0.67
N ALA A 359 1.25 -11.60 0.41
CA ALA A 359 2.09 -10.67 1.16
C ALA A 359 2.55 -11.23 2.52
N THR A 360 2.01 -12.36 2.98
CA THR A 360 2.29 -12.96 4.30
C THR A 360 2.58 -14.47 4.18
N ALA A 361 2.70 -15.18 5.30
CA ALA A 361 2.75 -16.65 5.30
C ALA A 361 1.50 -17.30 4.69
N GLY A 362 0.37 -16.60 4.80
CA GLY A 362 -0.95 -17.11 4.49
C GLY A 362 -2.02 -16.25 5.15
N TYR A 363 -3.25 -16.35 4.64
CA TYR A 363 -4.44 -15.60 5.10
C TYR A 363 -4.39 -14.07 4.92
N GLY A 364 -3.26 -13.41 5.17
CA GLY A 364 -3.11 -11.95 5.03
C GLY A 364 -3.65 -11.14 6.22
N THR A 365 -3.43 -9.82 6.18
CA THR A 365 -3.85 -8.88 7.23
C THR A 365 -5.17 -8.22 6.86
N ALA A 366 -5.16 -7.10 6.11
CA ALA A 366 -6.39 -6.42 5.69
C ALA A 366 -7.24 -7.28 4.75
N LEU A 367 -6.64 -8.02 3.82
CA LEU A 367 -7.38 -9.03 3.04
C LEU A 367 -7.78 -10.24 3.91
N GLY A 368 -7.07 -10.52 5.01
CA GLY A 368 -7.49 -11.47 6.04
C GLY A 368 -8.79 -11.06 6.72
N VAL A 369 -8.97 -9.76 7.02
CA VAL A 369 -10.25 -9.22 7.53
C VAL A 369 -11.37 -9.41 6.51
N VAL A 370 -11.10 -9.14 5.23
CA VAL A 370 -12.06 -9.39 4.14
C VAL A 370 -12.41 -10.88 4.02
N ARG A 371 -11.42 -11.78 4.15
CA ARG A 371 -11.62 -13.24 4.16
C ARG A 371 -12.48 -13.68 5.34
N SER A 372 -12.25 -13.16 6.54
CA SER A 372 -13.10 -13.42 7.70
C SER A 372 -14.54 -12.96 7.47
N LEU A 373 -14.75 -11.74 6.94
CA LEU A 373 -16.09 -11.23 6.59
C LEU A 373 -16.78 -12.09 5.52
N HIS A 374 -16.04 -12.54 4.51
CA HIS A 374 -16.54 -13.41 3.45
C HIS A 374 -16.91 -14.80 3.99
N GLY A 375 -16.05 -15.40 4.80
CA GLY A 375 -16.31 -16.71 5.43
C GLY A 375 -17.51 -16.71 6.38
N LEU A 376 -17.82 -15.55 6.97
CA LEU A 376 -19.05 -15.35 7.76
C LEU A 376 -20.31 -15.09 6.91
N GLY A 377 -20.18 -14.98 5.59
CA GLY A 377 -21.29 -14.59 4.71
C GLY A 377 -21.76 -13.14 4.90
N ARG A 378 -20.93 -12.29 5.52
CA ARG A 378 -21.25 -10.89 5.88
C ARG A 378 -20.62 -9.87 4.94
N LEU A 379 -19.74 -10.28 4.03
CA LEU A 379 -19.18 -9.40 3.01
C LEU A 379 -20.14 -9.27 1.82
N LYS A 380 -20.71 -8.08 1.62
CA LYS A 380 -21.51 -7.77 0.42
C LYS A 380 -20.61 -7.68 -0.81
N ARG A 381 -19.54 -6.90 -0.68
CA ARG A 381 -18.55 -6.66 -1.74
C ARG A 381 -17.27 -6.03 -1.18
N MET A 382 -16.15 -6.37 -1.79
CA MET A 382 -14.88 -5.65 -1.63
C MET A 382 -14.63 -4.75 -2.85
N TYR A 383 -14.14 -3.54 -2.63
CA TYR A 383 -13.53 -2.71 -3.66
C TYR A 383 -12.02 -2.68 -3.42
N CYS A 384 -11.23 -2.99 -4.44
CA CYS A 384 -9.77 -2.87 -4.39
C CYS A 384 -9.30 -1.84 -5.42
N THR A 385 -8.41 -0.94 -5.02
CA THR A 385 -7.79 0.03 -5.92
C THR A 385 -6.66 -0.61 -6.71
N GLU A 386 -6.36 -0.13 -7.92
CA GLU A 386 -5.28 -0.69 -8.74
C GLU A 386 -3.90 -0.61 -8.08
N THR A 387 -3.63 0.47 -7.32
CA THR A 387 -2.39 0.74 -6.58
C THR A 387 -1.20 1.05 -7.50
N ARG A 388 -1.26 2.16 -8.22
CA ARG A 388 -0.14 2.65 -9.03
C ARG A 388 1.09 3.02 -8.17
N PRO A 389 2.30 3.02 -8.76
CA PRO A 389 2.59 2.61 -10.13
C PRO A 389 2.66 1.09 -10.36
N TYR A 390 2.62 0.30 -9.30
CA TYR A 390 2.97 -1.12 -9.35
C TYR A 390 1.82 -2.09 -9.54
N ASN A 391 0.61 -1.58 -9.46
CA ASN A 391 -0.60 -2.29 -9.80
C ASN A 391 -0.85 -3.52 -8.90
N GLN A 392 -0.43 -3.51 -7.62
CA GLN A 392 -0.59 -4.68 -6.74
C GLN A 392 -2.06 -5.02 -6.51
N GLY A 393 -2.94 -4.03 -6.39
CA GLY A 393 -4.34 -4.31 -6.16
C GLY A 393 -5.01 -4.93 -7.39
N SER A 394 -4.63 -4.48 -8.60
CA SER A 394 -5.11 -5.10 -9.85
C SER A 394 -4.47 -6.45 -10.18
N ARG A 395 -3.18 -6.65 -9.89
CA ARG A 395 -2.43 -7.87 -10.23
C ARG A 395 -2.55 -8.98 -9.19
N LEU A 396 -2.56 -8.62 -7.91
CA LEU A 396 -2.42 -9.56 -6.80
C LEU A 396 -3.72 -9.65 -5.98
N THR A 397 -4.26 -8.53 -5.51
CA THR A 397 -5.48 -8.54 -4.69
C THR A 397 -6.70 -8.99 -5.49
N ALA A 398 -6.87 -8.50 -6.72
CA ALA A 398 -7.92 -8.98 -7.61
C ALA A 398 -7.73 -10.46 -7.98
N TYR A 399 -6.48 -10.92 -8.15
CA TYR A 399 -6.18 -12.32 -8.42
C TYR A 399 -6.59 -13.22 -7.25
N GLU A 400 -6.22 -12.86 -6.01
CA GLU A 400 -6.65 -13.58 -4.81
C GLU A 400 -8.19 -13.58 -4.65
N ALA A 401 -8.83 -12.45 -4.89
CA ALA A 401 -10.29 -12.35 -4.80
C ALA A 401 -11.00 -13.26 -5.80
N VAL A 402 -10.53 -13.33 -7.05
CA VAL A 402 -11.06 -14.24 -8.07
C VAL A 402 -10.81 -15.70 -7.70
N ALA A 403 -9.59 -16.03 -7.26
CA ALA A 403 -9.22 -17.40 -6.89
C ALA A 403 -10.08 -17.95 -5.73
N GLU A 404 -10.49 -17.08 -4.80
CA GLU A 404 -11.24 -17.46 -3.60
C GLU A 404 -12.76 -17.18 -3.70
N GLY A 405 -13.23 -16.70 -4.86
CA GLY A 405 -14.65 -16.38 -5.07
C GLY A 405 -15.16 -15.21 -4.23
N ILE A 406 -14.26 -14.32 -3.76
CA ILE A 406 -14.63 -13.13 -2.99
C ILE A 406 -15.34 -12.15 -3.94
N PRO A 407 -16.55 -11.66 -3.61
CA PRO A 407 -17.25 -10.68 -4.44
C PRO A 407 -16.47 -9.36 -4.43
N ALA A 408 -15.73 -9.08 -5.50
CA ALA A 408 -14.84 -7.91 -5.58
C ALA A 408 -15.07 -7.06 -6.83
N THR A 409 -14.67 -5.79 -6.77
CA THR A 409 -14.63 -4.86 -7.89
C THR A 409 -13.31 -4.09 -7.88
N LEU A 410 -12.59 -4.12 -9.00
CA LEU A 410 -11.37 -3.33 -9.21
C LEU A 410 -11.72 -1.91 -9.62
N ILE A 411 -11.05 -0.92 -9.03
CA ILE A 411 -11.17 0.51 -9.36
C ILE A 411 -9.78 1.14 -9.53
N THR A 412 -9.69 2.27 -10.24
CA THR A 412 -8.44 3.07 -10.22
C THR A 412 -8.28 3.78 -8.88
N ASP A 413 -7.06 4.20 -8.54
CA ASP A 413 -6.80 4.91 -7.27
C ASP A 413 -7.59 6.23 -7.18
N SER A 414 -7.77 6.91 -8.32
CA SER A 414 -8.53 8.17 -8.42
C SER A 414 -10.05 8.03 -8.23
N MET A 415 -10.58 6.81 -8.33
CA MET A 415 -12.00 6.54 -8.16
C MET A 415 -12.41 6.36 -6.70
N ALA A 416 -11.46 6.24 -5.76
CA ALA A 416 -11.73 5.88 -4.36
C ALA A 416 -12.78 6.79 -3.69
N ALA A 417 -12.67 8.12 -3.85
CA ALA A 417 -13.62 9.06 -3.27
C ALA A 417 -15.03 8.93 -3.89
N LEU A 418 -15.12 8.74 -5.20
CA LEU A 418 -16.39 8.50 -5.88
C LEU A 418 -17.00 7.17 -5.40
N THR A 419 -16.20 6.12 -5.27
CA THR A 419 -16.64 4.83 -4.74
C THR A 419 -17.16 4.95 -3.31
N MET A 420 -16.47 5.70 -2.43
CA MET A 420 -16.94 5.97 -1.07
C MET A 420 -18.29 6.68 -1.04
N ARG A 421 -18.53 7.59 -2.00
CA ARG A 421 -19.80 8.32 -2.11
C ARG A 421 -20.95 7.48 -2.65
N GLU A 422 -20.70 6.63 -3.65
CA GLU A 422 -21.76 5.98 -4.44
C GLU A 422 -22.03 4.52 -4.05
N MET A 423 -21.07 3.83 -3.41
CA MET A 423 -21.08 2.36 -3.31
C MET A 423 -21.32 1.83 -1.88
N ASP A 424 -21.90 2.64 -0.99
CA ASP A 424 -22.21 2.25 0.40
C ASP A 424 -21.01 1.62 1.14
N ILE A 425 -19.81 2.19 0.97
CA ILE A 425 -18.61 1.71 1.69
C ILE A 425 -18.83 1.88 3.19
N THR A 426 -18.69 0.79 3.95
CA THR A 426 -18.89 0.77 5.41
C THR A 426 -17.59 0.82 6.18
N ALA A 427 -16.48 0.40 5.58
CA ALA A 427 -15.16 0.46 6.19
C ALA A 427 -14.06 0.52 5.12
N VAL A 428 -12.97 1.23 5.42
CA VAL A 428 -11.72 1.11 4.69
C VAL A 428 -10.75 0.30 5.54
N VAL A 429 -10.15 -0.76 4.99
CA VAL A 429 -9.18 -1.59 5.70
C VAL A 429 -7.92 -1.72 4.85
N VAL A 430 -6.79 -1.27 5.39
CA VAL A 430 -5.48 -1.30 4.72
C VAL A 430 -4.45 -2.04 5.56
N GLY A 431 -3.35 -2.45 4.95
CA GLY A 431 -2.19 -2.98 5.68
C GLY A 431 -1.32 -1.88 6.27
N ALA A 432 -0.15 -2.27 6.78
CA ALA A 432 0.94 -1.36 7.10
C ALA A 432 2.28 -1.99 6.72
N ASP A 433 3.24 -1.14 6.34
CA ASP A 433 4.66 -1.50 6.30
C ASP A 433 5.31 -1.19 7.66
N ARG A 434 4.88 -0.11 8.31
CA ARG A 434 5.33 0.25 9.67
C ARG A 434 4.28 1.05 10.40
N VAL A 435 4.04 0.73 11.67
CA VAL A 435 3.24 1.52 12.60
C VAL A 435 4.15 1.99 13.72
N VAL A 436 4.22 3.29 13.99
CA VAL A 436 5.12 3.83 15.04
C VAL A 436 4.37 4.06 16.35
N ALA A 437 5.04 4.51 17.42
CA ALA A 437 4.50 4.51 18.77
C ALA A 437 3.18 5.28 18.94
N ASN A 438 3.01 6.42 18.25
CA ASN A 438 1.77 7.21 18.27
C ASN A 438 0.66 6.66 17.35
N GLY A 439 0.93 5.58 16.62
CA GLY A 439 0.04 4.96 15.64
C GLY A 439 0.12 5.53 14.22
N ASP A 440 0.99 6.51 13.95
CA ASP A 440 1.24 6.94 12.57
C ASP A 440 1.70 5.74 11.74
N THR A 441 1.10 5.59 10.56
CA THR A 441 1.25 4.38 9.76
C THR A 441 1.86 4.71 8.42
N ALA A 442 3.05 4.19 8.15
CA ALA A 442 3.59 4.14 6.80
C ALA A 442 3.01 2.94 6.06
N ASN A 443 2.41 3.21 4.90
CA ASN A 443 1.86 2.18 4.02
C ASN A 443 1.98 2.64 2.56
N LYS A 444 1.60 1.76 1.62
CA LYS A 444 1.69 2.02 0.17
C LYS A 444 1.11 3.40 -0.19
N VAL A 445 1.85 4.16 -1.00
CA VAL A 445 1.42 5.48 -1.49
C VAL A 445 0.01 5.42 -2.06
N GLY A 446 -0.84 6.35 -1.65
CA GLY A 446 -2.29 6.34 -1.85
C GLY A 446 -3.06 6.07 -0.55
N THR A 447 -2.43 5.46 0.46
CA THR A 447 -3.10 5.16 1.74
C THR A 447 -3.53 6.41 2.48
N TYR A 448 -2.65 7.40 2.59
CA TYR A 448 -2.99 8.70 3.19
C TYR A 448 -4.14 9.39 2.45
N GLN A 449 -4.14 9.35 1.11
CA GLN A 449 -5.22 9.90 0.29
C GLN A 449 -6.56 9.21 0.58
N LEU A 450 -6.56 7.87 0.72
CA LEU A 450 -7.74 7.10 1.10
C LEU A 450 -8.23 7.47 2.50
N ALA A 451 -7.33 7.67 3.46
CA ALA A 451 -7.69 8.05 4.83
C ALA A 451 -8.35 9.44 4.90
N ILE A 452 -7.86 10.40 4.10
CA ILE A 452 -8.49 11.72 3.95
C ILE A 452 -9.91 11.58 3.40
N ALA A 453 -10.08 10.83 2.31
CA ALA A 453 -11.39 10.62 1.68
C ALA A 453 -12.36 9.89 2.62
N ALA A 454 -11.89 8.87 3.33
CA ALA A 454 -12.69 8.12 4.30
C ALA A 454 -13.20 9.05 5.42
N LYS A 455 -12.32 9.90 5.97
CA LYS A 455 -12.71 10.88 6.99
C LYS A 455 -13.74 11.89 6.45
N HIS A 456 -13.58 12.37 5.21
CA HIS A 456 -14.55 13.27 4.59
C HIS A 456 -15.94 12.64 4.47
N HIS A 457 -16.02 11.35 4.16
CA HIS A 457 -17.27 10.62 4.01
C HIS A 457 -17.78 9.96 5.32
N GLY A 458 -17.10 10.18 6.45
CA GLY A 458 -17.49 9.58 7.74
C GLY A 458 -17.34 8.06 7.79
N ILE A 459 -16.46 7.49 6.97
CA ILE A 459 -16.20 6.04 6.90
C ILE A 459 -15.04 5.70 7.84
N PRO A 460 -15.18 4.69 8.72
CA PRO A 460 -14.10 4.26 9.60
C PRO A 460 -12.93 3.69 8.80
N PHE A 461 -11.73 4.19 9.11
CA PHE A 461 -10.48 3.78 8.47
C PHE A 461 -9.65 2.92 9.43
N TYR A 462 -9.40 1.68 9.02
CA TYR A 462 -8.67 0.68 9.78
C TYR A 462 -7.30 0.38 9.18
N VAL A 463 -6.32 0.20 10.04
CA VAL A 463 -5.01 -0.38 9.70
C VAL A 463 -4.95 -1.78 10.28
N ALA A 464 -4.62 -2.78 9.48
CA ALA A 464 -4.46 -4.17 9.91
C ALA A 464 -3.00 -4.62 9.74
N ALA A 465 -2.32 -4.84 10.86
CA ALA A 465 -0.90 -5.17 10.89
C ALA A 465 -0.56 -6.00 12.14
N PRO A 466 0.34 -6.99 12.04
CA PRO A 466 0.81 -7.71 13.22
C PRO A 466 1.65 -6.77 14.11
N SER A 467 1.73 -7.08 15.41
CA SER A 467 2.60 -6.35 16.34
C SER A 467 4.06 -6.29 15.89
N THR A 468 4.51 -7.28 15.10
CA THR A 468 5.85 -7.32 14.51
C THR A 468 6.10 -6.20 13.49
N SER A 469 5.05 -5.61 12.93
CA SER A 469 5.14 -4.42 12.06
C SER A 469 5.08 -3.10 12.84
N CYS A 470 4.89 -3.16 14.16
CA CYS A 470 4.93 -2.01 15.04
C CYS A 470 6.37 -1.73 15.50
N ASP A 471 6.80 -0.49 15.32
CA ASP A 471 8.12 0.04 15.66
C ASP A 471 7.98 1.10 16.75
N LEU A 472 7.97 0.65 18.00
CA LEU A 472 7.84 1.52 19.17
C LEU A 472 9.10 2.34 19.45
N SER A 473 10.18 2.17 18.68
CA SER A 473 11.39 2.98 18.82
C SER A 473 11.26 4.36 18.18
N LEU A 474 10.30 4.54 17.26
CA LEU A 474 9.98 5.81 16.64
C LEU A 474 8.74 6.43 17.29
N GLU A 475 8.83 7.70 17.68
CA GLU A 475 7.72 8.41 18.32
C GLU A 475 6.64 8.83 17.34
N SER A 476 7.04 9.20 16.11
CA SER A 476 6.14 9.77 15.11
C SER A 476 6.45 9.31 13.69
N GLY A 477 5.48 9.46 12.79
CA GLY A 477 5.66 9.12 11.39
C GLY A 477 6.63 10.04 10.64
N ARG A 478 7.05 11.16 11.24
CA ARG A 478 8.03 12.10 10.66
C ARG A 478 9.43 11.51 10.56
N ASP A 479 9.72 10.54 11.42
CA ASP A 479 11.02 9.88 11.52
C ASP A 479 11.15 8.72 10.53
N ILE A 480 10.07 8.41 9.79
CA ILE A 480 10.06 7.37 8.77
C ILE A 480 10.65 7.93 7.47
N ILE A 481 11.80 7.38 7.08
CA ILE A 481 12.40 7.66 5.77
C ILE A 481 11.57 6.96 4.69
N ILE A 482 10.99 7.76 3.80
CA ILE A 482 10.18 7.27 2.68
C ILE A 482 11.09 6.91 1.50
N GLU A 483 10.99 5.66 1.07
CA GLU A 483 11.65 5.17 -0.14
C GLU A 483 11.11 5.93 -1.37
N VAL A 484 12.01 6.53 -2.15
CA VAL A 484 11.72 7.06 -3.49
C VAL A 484 12.31 6.11 -4.52
N ARG A 485 11.49 5.69 -5.48
CA ARG A 485 11.83 4.66 -6.46
C ARG A 485 12.13 5.21 -7.84
N PRO A 486 12.76 4.41 -8.72
CA PRO A 486 13.13 4.85 -10.06
C PRO A 486 11.93 5.39 -10.87
N PRO A 487 12.11 6.45 -11.67
CA PRO A 487 11.07 7.04 -12.51
C PRO A 487 10.38 6.05 -13.45
N GLU A 488 11.12 5.05 -13.94
CA GLU A 488 10.70 4.10 -14.97
C GLU A 488 9.44 3.32 -14.58
N GLU A 489 9.24 3.10 -13.29
CA GLU A 489 8.07 2.39 -12.77
C GLU A 489 6.78 3.18 -12.98
N LEU A 490 6.88 4.51 -12.97
CA LEU A 490 5.78 5.40 -13.25
C LEU A 490 5.68 5.73 -14.74
N THR A 491 6.81 5.95 -15.42
CA THR A 491 6.83 6.38 -16.83
C THR A 491 6.65 5.24 -17.83
N SER A 492 6.83 3.98 -17.43
CA SER A 492 6.72 2.82 -18.31
C SER A 492 5.95 1.67 -17.65
N ILE A 493 5.21 0.91 -18.45
CA ILE A 493 4.53 -0.32 -18.01
C ILE A 493 4.90 -1.42 -19.02
N ASN A 494 5.42 -2.55 -18.53
CA ASN A 494 5.85 -3.68 -19.36
C ASN A 494 6.80 -3.28 -20.51
N GLY A 495 7.74 -2.35 -20.23
CA GLY A 495 8.70 -1.85 -21.22
C GLY A 495 8.13 -0.84 -22.21
N VAL A 496 6.83 -0.52 -22.14
CA VAL A 496 6.18 0.47 -22.99
C VAL A 496 6.12 1.82 -22.25
N PRO A 497 6.78 2.88 -22.78
CA PRO A 497 6.67 4.22 -22.21
C PRO A 497 5.24 4.75 -22.32
N ILE A 498 4.73 5.33 -21.23
CA ILE A 498 3.42 5.97 -21.15
C ILE A 498 3.51 7.47 -20.83
N ALA A 499 4.64 7.93 -20.29
CA ALA A 499 4.89 9.34 -20.01
C ALA A 499 5.73 9.99 -21.12
N ALA A 500 5.62 11.32 -21.25
CA ALA A 500 6.41 12.09 -22.21
C ALA A 500 7.92 12.02 -21.89
N PRO A 501 8.81 11.84 -22.89
CA PRO A 501 10.25 11.85 -22.66
C PRO A 501 10.74 13.16 -22.02
N GLY A 502 11.64 13.06 -21.04
CA GLY A 502 12.25 14.21 -20.37
C GLY A 502 11.46 14.79 -19.19
N ILE A 503 10.29 14.24 -18.84
CA ILE A 503 9.54 14.67 -17.66
C ILE A 503 10.23 14.24 -16.36
N GLU A 504 10.29 15.13 -15.38
CA GLU A 504 10.75 14.80 -14.03
C GLU A 504 9.69 14.00 -13.26
N VAL A 505 10.13 13.08 -12.41
CA VAL A 505 9.24 12.16 -11.69
C VAL A 505 9.54 12.18 -10.20
N TRP A 506 8.47 12.31 -9.42
CA TRP A 506 8.48 12.03 -7.99
C TRP A 506 7.69 10.74 -7.74
N ASN A 507 8.38 9.69 -7.30
CA ASN A 507 7.82 8.34 -7.13
C ASN A 507 8.08 7.80 -5.71
N PRO A 508 7.46 8.37 -4.67
CA PRO A 508 7.53 7.81 -3.33
C PRO A 508 6.77 6.48 -3.28
N ALA A 509 7.38 5.44 -2.74
CA ALA A 509 6.75 4.12 -2.62
C ALA A 509 5.71 4.06 -1.49
N PHE A 510 5.79 4.95 -0.52
CA PHE A 510 4.96 4.97 0.68
C PHE A 510 4.53 6.39 1.00
N ASP A 511 3.44 6.50 1.75
CA ASP A 511 3.06 7.72 2.46
C ASP A 511 2.80 7.40 3.93
N VAL A 512 2.73 8.43 4.76
CA VAL A 512 2.41 8.30 6.19
C VAL A 512 0.99 8.77 6.39
N THR A 513 0.13 7.88 6.90
CA THR A 513 -1.20 8.21 7.37
C THR A 513 -1.11 8.65 8.83
N PRO A 514 -1.43 9.92 9.16
CA PRO A 514 -1.44 10.37 10.54
C PRO A 514 -2.49 9.62 11.35
N HIS A 515 -2.15 9.27 12.59
CA HIS A 515 -3.01 8.47 13.47
C HIS A 515 -4.42 9.05 13.67
N GLN A 516 -4.57 10.38 13.56
CA GLN A 516 -5.86 11.09 13.64
C GLN A 516 -6.84 10.77 12.49
N LEU A 517 -6.37 10.14 11.43
CA LEU A 517 -7.19 9.65 10.31
C LEU A 517 -7.51 8.16 10.43
N ILE A 518 -6.88 7.44 11.36
CA ILE A 518 -7.15 6.02 11.64
C ILE A 518 -8.34 5.93 12.61
N THR A 519 -9.52 6.24 12.08
CA THR A 519 -10.76 6.41 12.86
C THR A 519 -11.40 5.09 13.27
N GLY A 520 -11.09 3.98 12.58
CA GLY A 520 -11.58 2.65 12.91
C GLY A 520 -10.75 1.95 13.97
N GLY A 521 -9.43 2.19 13.98
CA GLY A 521 -8.47 1.56 14.88
C GLY A 521 -7.40 0.75 14.14
N ILE A 522 -6.46 0.25 14.92
CA ILE A 522 -5.32 -0.58 14.49
C ILE A 522 -5.60 -2.01 14.95
N ILE A 523 -5.78 -2.90 13.97
CA ILE A 523 -6.11 -4.30 14.15
C ILE A 523 -4.82 -5.10 14.18
N THR A 524 -4.57 -5.78 15.29
CA THR A 524 -3.43 -6.69 15.49
C THR A 524 -3.92 -8.07 15.90
N GLU A 525 -3.00 -9.02 16.07
CA GLU A 525 -3.28 -10.35 16.60
C GLU A 525 -3.68 -10.34 18.08
N LEU A 526 -3.58 -9.19 18.75
CA LEU A 526 -3.94 -8.99 20.15
C LEU A 526 -5.32 -8.33 20.32
N GLY A 527 -5.92 -7.81 19.24
CA GLY A 527 -7.21 -7.12 19.28
C GLY A 527 -7.26 -5.91 18.34
N VAL A 528 -8.25 -5.04 18.56
CA VAL A 528 -8.39 -3.75 17.85
C VAL A 528 -8.18 -2.62 18.83
N PHE A 529 -7.26 -1.71 18.52
CA PHE A 529 -6.85 -0.63 19.42
C PHE A 529 -7.02 0.74 18.78
N LEU A 530 -7.42 1.73 19.56
CA LEU A 530 -7.22 3.12 19.14
C LEU A 530 -5.72 3.43 19.09
N PRO A 531 -5.27 4.38 18.25
CA PRO A 531 -3.85 4.74 18.19
C PRO A 531 -3.24 5.11 19.56
N SER A 532 -4.02 5.77 20.43
CA SER A 532 -3.60 6.13 21.79
C SER A 532 -3.40 4.95 22.73
N GLU A 533 -3.96 3.78 22.41
CA GLU A 533 -3.92 2.56 23.24
C GLU A 533 -2.83 1.60 22.77
N LEU A 534 -2.37 1.74 21.52
CA LEU A 534 -1.47 0.80 20.85
C LEU A 534 -0.21 0.51 21.67
N GLN A 535 0.52 1.54 22.10
CA GLN A 535 1.78 1.36 22.82
C GLN A 535 1.58 0.60 24.14
N ALA A 536 0.51 0.91 24.88
CA ALA A 536 0.19 0.24 26.13
C ALA A 536 -0.25 -1.21 25.90
N ALA A 537 -1.03 -1.49 24.85
CA ALA A 537 -1.42 -2.85 24.47
C ALA A 537 -0.21 -3.71 24.10
N LEU A 538 0.68 -3.19 23.24
CA LEU A 538 1.87 -3.94 22.78
C LEU A 538 2.91 -4.18 23.87
N THR A 539 2.94 -3.34 24.91
CA THR A 539 3.84 -3.52 26.07
C THR A 539 3.21 -4.33 27.21
N GLY A 540 2.04 -4.94 26.99
CA GLY A 540 1.33 -5.76 27.97
C GLY A 540 0.71 -4.98 29.13
N ARG A 541 0.53 -3.65 28.97
CA ARG A 541 -0.07 -2.76 29.97
C ARG A 541 -1.58 -2.57 29.79
N LEU A 542 -2.15 -3.11 28.72
CA LEU A 542 -3.59 -3.22 28.46
C LEU A 542 -3.89 -4.66 28.01
N THR A 543 -4.85 -5.31 28.65
CA THR A 543 -5.52 -6.50 28.11
C THR A 543 -6.66 -6.04 27.21
N ALA A 544 -6.75 -6.57 25.98
CA ALA A 544 -7.80 -6.24 25.03
C ALA A 544 -9.21 -6.52 25.61
N LEU A 545 -10.16 -5.64 25.31
CA LEU A 545 -11.58 -5.75 25.68
C LEU A 545 -12.29 -6.86 24.92
#